data_AF-A0A973D0J3-F1
#
_entry.id   AF-A0A973D0J3-F1
#
_cell.length_a   1.000
_cell.length_b   1.000
_cell.length_c   1.000
_cell.angle_alpha   90.00
_cell.angle_beta   90.00
_cell.angle_gamma   90.00
#
_symmetry.space_group_name_H-M   'P 1'
#
loop_
_entity.id
_entity.type
_entity.pdbx_description
1 polymer ?
#
loop_
_entity_poly.entity_id
_entity_poly.type
_entity_poly.pdbx_seq_one_letter_code
_entity_poly.pdbx_strand_id
1 'polypeptide(L)'
;MTMNIPVMKLGLASAIAIAAVSLTGCGGDDDQGDKNVTASGFILPEGAIYVSADAADGTDLRDAIITALTDIPEHSVIVLPKGSFTVSSSITVTDATGITITGHGINATKLDFSAAIEDDGFKFAGGTDITIRDLGVYEAPKNAIKADGVNGIHMTYTAAVWETELEESGDNNGAYGLYPVSSQNVLMENNYSKGSADAGIYVGQSNNIIVRNNVAEHNVAGIEIENSTMADVYNNVAFDNAAGILSFDLPGLPKAYGGGVRIFNNNTYDNNTTNVGAGAVSLAPSGTGILIFATSDVEIYNNTITDNATAGIEVASYFLADNDLANYGDNYGATMAMGWSPLIKNINMHDNTFTDNSLASPPKPGLLQDIIGGYQSTQNSTGSAHTAPAIIYGGIGELLSNAGQLVGFDALVSADAKADGVDYDAYSAADLICSRDNINNNTSTDDELNTGMVYGTNPAELANWNDGQSAPVATLRIDSMANNTLLDCTLPRLAPAVVTIKGTAYGCTADDVDLAACKL
;
A
#
# COMPACT_ATOMS: atom_id res chain seq x y z
N MET A 1 -25.69 -23.19 -3.23
CA MET A 1 -26.00 -22.44 -4.45
C MET A 1 -24.67 -22.04 -5.05
N THR A 2 -24.34 -22.55 -6.23
CA THR A 2 -23.12 -22.21 -6.96
C THR A 2 -23.19 -20.76 -7.42
N MET A 3 -22.35 -19.90 -6.86
CA MET A 3 -22.29 -18.49 -7.18
C MET A 3 -21.37 -18.31 -8.41
N ASN A 4 -21.97 -17.91 -9.53
CA ASN A 4 -21.30 -17.68 -10.81
C ASN A 4 -20.87 -16.20 -10.81
N ILE A 5 -19.56 -15.95 -10.83
CA ILE A 5 -18.97 -14.60 -10.95
C ILE A 5 -19.26 -14.08 -12.37
N PRO A 6 -19.78 -12.85 -12.55
CA PRO A 6 -20.13 -12.34 -13.87
C PRO A 6 -18.88 -11.93 -14.65
N VAL A 7 -18.75 -12.46 -15.86
CA VAL A 7 -17.74 -12.02 -16.84
C VAL A 7 -18.18 -10.66 -17.39
N MET A 8 -17.60 -9.57 -16.91
CA MET A 8 -17.77 -8.25 -17.52
C MET A 8 -16.78 -8.05 -18.68
N LYS A 9 -17.33 -7.64 -19.83
CA LYS A 9 -16.59 -7.34 -21.06
C LYS A 9 -15.78 -6.06 -20.87
N LEU A 10 -14.45 -6.16 -20.75
CA LEU A 10 -13.57 -5.01 -20.93
C LEU A 10 -13.56 -4.60 -22.41
N GLY A 11 -13.89 -3.32 -22.65
CA GLY A 11 -13.71 -2.66 -23.93
C GLY A 11 -12.21 -2.53 -24.24
N LEU A 12 -11.79 -3.12 -25.35
CA LEU A 12 -10.43 -3.03 -25.89
C LEU A 12 -10.05 -1.59 -26.24
N ALA A 13 -8.94 -1.12 -25.69
CA ALA A 13 -8.02 -0.23 -26.39
C ALA A 13 -6.60 -0.78 -26.23
N SER A 14 -6.01 -1.12 -27.38
CA SER A 14 -4.82 -1.95 -27.57
C SER A 14 -3.51 -1.28 -27.14
N ALA A 15 -2.59 -2.07 -26.58
CA ALA A 15 -1.28 -2.37 -27.19
C ALA A 15 -0.47 -3.34 -26.30
N ILE A 16 -0.55 -4.64 -26.57
CA ILE A 16 0.48 -5.61 -26.17
C ILE A 16 0.96 -6.32 -27.43
N ALA A 17 2.23 -6.11 -27.77
CA ALA A 17 2.93 -6.87 -28.78
C ALA A 17 3.20 -8.27 -28.21
N ILE A 18 2.41 -9.25 -28.63
CA ILE A 18 2.66 -10.66 -28.37
C ILE A 18 3.64 -11.16 -29.43
N ALA A 19 4.80 -11.62 -28.99
CA ALA A 19 5.74 -12.38 -29.82
C ALA A 19 5.05 -13.65 -30.32
N ALA A 20 4.85 -13.74 -31.63
CA ALA A 20 4.27 -14.90 -32.29
C ALA A 20 5.26 -16.07 -32.27
N VAL A 21 4.96 -17.11 -31.48
CA VAL A 21 5.53 -18.45 -31.66
C VAL A 21 4.61 -19.22 -32.61
N SER A 22 5.19 -19.71 -33.69
CA SER A 22 4.54 -20.46 -34.76
C SER A 22 3.92 -21.77 -34.27
N LEU A 23 2.60 -21.90 -34.44
CA LEU A 23 1.87 -23.17 -34.36
C LEU A 23 2.00 -23.93 -35.69
N THR A 24 2.70 -25.06 -35.66
CA THR A 24 2.52 -26.16 -36.62
C THR A 24 1.96 -27.35 -35.86
N GLY A 25 0.77 -27.79 -36.27
CA GLY A 25 0.01 -28.82 -35.59
C GLY A 25 0.19 -30.25 -36.12
N CYS A 26 -0.52 -31.13 -35.42
CA CYS A 26 -0.90 -32.52 -35.67
C CYS A 26 0.11 -33.65 -35.39
N GLY A 27 -0.21 -34.43 -34.34
CA GLY A 27 -0.23 -35.90 -34.46
C GLY A 27 0.15 -36.71 -33.22
N GLY A 28 -0.85 -37.34 -32.60
CA GLY A 28 -0.73 -38.69 -32.00
C GLY A 28 -0.33 -38.79 -30.54
N ASP A 29 -1.09 -39.62 -29.80
CA ASP A 29 -0.85 -40.15 -28.46
C ASP A 29 0.63 -40.20 -28.01
N ASP A 30 0.93 -39.48 -26.93
CA ASP A 30 1.61 -40.04 -25.76
C ASP A 30 1.42 -39.10 -24.55
N ASP A 31 0.76 -39.64 -23.53
CA ASP A 31 0.25 -38.99 -22.33
C ASP A 31 1.37 -38.77 -21.28
N GLN A 32 2.40 -37.98 -21.62
CA GLN A 32 3.50 -37.58 -20.70
C GLN A 32 4.15 -36.22 -21.02
N GLY A 33 3.37 -35.13 -21.03
CA GLY A 33 3.89 -33.76 -21.17
C GLY A 33 3.36 -32.81 -20.09
N ASP A 34 4.28 -32.19 -19.34
CA ASP A 34 4.12 -31.14 -18.31
C ASP A 34 3.54 -31.51 -16.92
N LYS A 35 4.19 -32.44 -16.21
CA LYS A 35 4.03 -32.58 -14.74
C LYS A 35 4.94 -31.67 -13.90
N ASN A 36 5.88 -30.94 -14.51
CA ASN A 36 6.91 -30.18 -13.80
C ASN A 36 6.75 -28.65 -13.93
N VAL A 37 5.56 -28.13 -14.24
CA VAL A 37 5.34 -26.68 -14.39
C VAL A 37 4.13 -26.24 -13.57
N THR A 38 4.25 -25.13 -12.82
CA THR A 38 3.14 -24.52 -12.06
C THR A 38 2.20 -23.73 -12.98
N ALA A 39 1.04 -23.34 -12.49
CA ALA A 39 0.09 -22.52 -13.24
C ALA A 39 0.67 -21.16 -13.71
N SER A 40 1.66 -20.60 -12.99
CA SER A 40 2.35 -19.37 -13.40
C SER A 40 3.50 -19.60 -14.39
N GLY A 41 3.77 -20.86 -14.77
CA GLY A 41 4.88 -21.21 -15.66
C GLY A 41 6.21 -21.47 -14.96
N PHE A 42 6.23 -21.56 -13.62
CA PHE A 42 7.46 -21.91 -12.89
C PHE A 42 7.82 -23.37 -13.10
N ILE A 43 9.06 -23.64 -13.51
CA ILE A 43 9.56 -24.99 -13.74
C ILE A 43 10.07 -25.57 -12.43
N LEU A 44 9.47 -26.67 -11.98
CA LEU A 44 9.89 -27.42 -10.80
C LEU A 44 11.20 -28.18 -11.11
N PRO A 45 12.29 -27.94 -10.34
CA PRO A 45 13.56 -28.60 -10.61
C PRO A 45 13.54 -30.08 -10.20
N GLU A 46 14.37 -30.90 -10.85
CA GLU A 46 14.48 -32.35 -10.60
C GLU A 46 14.82 -32.69 -9.13
N GLY A 47 15.60 -31.83 -8.46
CA GLY A 47 16.01 -32.00 -7.06
C GLY A 47 15.06 -31.38 -6.02
N ALA A 48 13.83 -31.04 -6.40
CA ALA A 48 12.88 -30.43 -5.46
C ALA A 48 12.41 -31.41 -4.37
N ILE A 49 12.14 -30.88 -3.18
CA ILE A 49 11.63 -31.61 -2.03
C ILE A 49 10.09 -31.54 -2.09
N TYR A 50 9.45 -32.65 -2.44
CA TYR A 50 7.99 -32.74 -2.52
C TYR A 50 7.39 -33.10 -1.16
N VAL A 51 6.52 -32.23 -0.65
CA VAL A 51 5.79 -32.43 0.60
C VAL A 51 4.52 -33.22 0.31
N SER A 52 4.43 -34.45 0.82
CA SER A 52 3.21 -35.28 0.75
C SER A 52 2.50 -35.21 -0.61
N ALA A 53 3.21 -35.50 -1.70
CA ALA A 53 2.74 -35.26 -3.08
C ALA A 53 1.37 -35.89 -3.41
N ASP A 54 1.03 -37.01 -2.77
CA ASP A 54 -0.22 -37.75 -2.94
C ASP A 54 -1.26 -37.48 -1.82
N ALA A 55 -1.09 -36.41 -1.04
CA ALA A 55 -2.03 -36.04 0.02
C ALA A 55 -3.43 -35.80 -0.56
N ALA A 56 -4.44 -36.34 0.10
CA ALA A 56 -5.84 -36.08 -0.25
C ALA A 56 -6.26 -34.69 0.23
N ASP A 57 -7.25 -34.08 -0.44
CA ASP A 57 -7.86 -32.84 0.04
C ASP A 57 -8.35 -32.97 1.50
N GLY A 58 -8.18 -31.91 2.28
CA GLY A 58 -8.47 -31.86 3.71
C GLY A 58 -7.42 -32.52 4.60
N THR A 59 -6.34 -33.06 4.03
CA THR A 59 -5.20 -33.55 4.84
C THR A 59 -4.55 -32.38 5.58
N ASP A 60 -4.25 -32.56 6.86
CA ASP A 60 -3.43 -31.63 7.62
C ASP A 60 -1.95 -31.80 7.23
N LEU A 61 -1.37 -30.77 6.61
CA LEU A 61 0.01 -30.79 6.13
C LEU A 61 1.03 -30.26 7.13
N ARG A 62 0.60 -29.79 8.32
CA ARG A 62 1.48 -29.19 9.34
C ARG A 62 2.79 -29.94 9.55
N ASP A 63 2.71 -31.19 10.00
CA ASP A 63 3.90 -31.97 10.37
C ASP A 63 4.78 -32.27 9.14
N ALA A 64 4.17 -32.47 7.97
CA ALA A 64 4.89 -32.74 6.73
C ALA A 64 5.67 -31.52 6.24
N ILE A 65 5.06 -30.33 6.31
CA ILE A 65 5.70 -29.06 5.95
C ILE A 65 6.86 -28.77 6.91
N ILE A 66 6.63 -28.86 8.22
CA ILE A 66 7.68 -28.64 9.24
C ILE A 66 8.84 -29.62 9.05
N THR A 67 8.54 -30.89 8.78
CA THR A 67 9.58 -31.91 8.54
C THR A 67 10.40 -31.56 7.30
N ALA A 68 9.77 -31.11 6.21
CA ALA A 68 10.47 -30.74 4.98
C ALA A 68 11.34 -29.48 5.12
N LEU A 69 10.98 -28.58 6.04
CA LEU A 69 11.71 -27.33 6.32
C LEU A 69 12.77 -27.49 7.42
N THR A 70 12.78 -28.61 8.14
CA THR A 70 13.78 -28.90 9.18
C THR A 70 15.11 -29.27 8.53
N ASP A 71 16.20 -28.62 8.97
CA ASP A 71 17.56 -28.83 8.44
C ASP A 71 17.65 -28.71 6.91
N ILE A 72 16.85 -27.82 6.32
CA ILE A 72 16.75 -27.67 4.87
C ILE A 72 18.07 -27.12 4.28
N PRO A 73 18.63 -27.74 3.22
CA PRO A 73 19.80 -27.19 2.55
C PRO A 73 19.52 -25.82 1.91
N GLU A 74 20.55 -24.98 1.84
CA GLU A 74 20.48 -23.72 1.10
C GLU A 74 20.06 -23.95 -0.35
N HIS A 75 19.33 -22.98 -0.92
CA HIS A 75 18.86 -23.00 -2.30
C HIS A 75 17.86 -24.13 -2.65
N SER A 76 17.31 -24.81 -1.64
CA SER A 76 16.31 -25.86 -1.85
C SER A 76 14.99 -25.32 -2.39
N VAL A 77 14.33 -26.12 -3.23
CA VAL A 77 12.94 -25.88 -3.67
C VAL A 77 12.02 -26.88 -2.97
N ILE A 78 11.04 -26.38 -2.23
CA ILE A 78 10.03 -27.16 -1.52
C ILE A 78 8.71 -27.05 -2.28
N VAL A 79 8.14 -28.17 -2.68
CA VAL A 79 6.91 -28.24 -3.48
C VAL A 79 5.77 -28.77 -2.61
N LEU A 80 4.79 -27.91 -2.36
CA LEU A 80 3.55 -28.27 -1.68
C LEU A 80 2.57 -28.90 -2.68
N PRO A 81 1.75 -29.88 -2.26
CA PRO A 81 0.94 -30.65 -3.17
C PRO A 81 -0.19 -29.80 -3.78
N LYS A 82 -0.74 -30.27 -4.90
CA LYS A 82 -1.94 -29.69 -5.52
C LYS A 82 -3.17 -30.19 -4.77
N GLY A 83 -4.06 -29.28 -4.40
CA GLY A 83 -5.27 -29.59 -3.62
C GLY A 83 -5.60 -28.49 -2.61
N SER A 84 -6.57 -28.79 -1.75
CA SER A 84 -6.93 -27.94 -0.61
C SER A 84 -6.60 -28.66 0.70
N PHE A 85 -5.82 -28.04 1.56
CA PHE A 85 -5.23 -28.69 2.73
C PHE A 85 -5.43 -27.85 3.98
N THR A 86 -5.54 -28.50 5.12
CA THR A 86 -5.49 -27.81 6.42
C THR A 86 -4.04 -27.68 6.86
N VAL A 87 -3.72 -26.61 7.59
CA VAL A 87 -2.44 -26.46 8.29
C VAL A 87 -2.75 -26.00 9.73
N SER A 88 -2.64 -26.91 10.69
CA SER A 88 -3.12 -26.68 12.07
C SER A 88 -2.16 -25.87 12.98
N SER A 89 -1.11 -25.26 12.43
CA SER A 89 -0.25 -24.31 13.15
C SER A 89 0.52 -23.41 12.20
N SER A 90 1.13 -22.35 12.74
CA SER A 90 2.13 -21.56 12.01
C SER A 90 3.26 -22.42 11.44
N ILE A 91 3.72 -22.04 10.24
CA ILE A 91 4.93 -22.57 9.60
C ILE A 91 6.02 -21.51 9.72
N THR A 92 6.92 -21.70 10.68
CA THR A 92 8.07 -20.80 10.88
C THR A 92 9.32 -21.32 10.18
N VAL A 93 9.98 -20.44 9.42
CA VAL A 93 11.28 -20.66 8.79
C VAL A 93 12.24 -19.60 9.32
N THR A 94 13.39 -20.02 9.83
CA THR A 94 14.37 -19.13 10.46
C THR A 94 15.68 -19.15 9.70
N ASP A 95 16.21 -17.96 9.38
CA ASP A 95 17.55 -17.75 8.82
C ASP A 95 17.86 -18.61 7.58
N ALA A 96 16.86 -18.88 6.73
CA ALA A 96 17.05 -19.67 5.52
C ALA A 96 17.70 -18.87 4.38
N THR A 97 18.50 -19.54 3.56
CA THR A 97 19.21 -18.92 2.43
C THR A 97 18.75 -19.52 1.10
N GLY A 98 18.28 -18.68 0.19
CA GLY A 98 18.06 -19.00 -1.21
C GLY A 98 16.87 -19.92 -1.50
N ILE A 99 16.08 -20.29 -0.48
CA ILE A 99 15.03 -21.30 -0.62
C ILE A 99 13.86 -20.81 -1.49
N THR A 100 13.06 -21.75 -1.98
CA THR A 100 11.80 -21.45 -2.66
C THR A 100 10.72 -22.40 -2.19
N ILE A 101 9.68 -21.88 -1.57
CA ILE A 101 8.46 -22.62 -1.22
C ILE A 101 7.44 -22.36 -2.34
N THR A 102 7.03 -23.41 -3.04
CA THR A 102 6.11 -23.31 -4.17
C THR A 102 4.94 -24.28 -4.02
N GLY A 103 3.74 -23.86 -4.41
CA GLY A 103 2.65 -24.78 -4.74
C GLY A 103 2.59 -25.04 -6.25
N HIS A 104 1.41 -25.41 -6.74
CA HIS A 104 1.13 -25.63 -8.17
C HIS A 104 0.37 -24.49 -8.84
N GLY A 105 0.02 -23.43 -8.11
CA GLY A 105 -0.66 -22.24 -8.58
C GLY A 105 -1.54 -21.64 -7.48
N ILE A 106 -1.79 -20.32 -7.58
CA ILE A 106 -2.54 -19.55 -6.58
C ILE A 106 -3.91 -20.14 -6.21
N ASN A 107 -4.57 -20.81 -7.17
CA ASN A 107 -5.86 -21.51 -6.99
C ASN A 107 -5.73 -23.04 -6.94
N ALA A 108 -4.52 -23.58 -7.15
CA ALA A 108 -4.27 -25.01 -7.28
C ALA A 108 -3.68 -25.64 -6.02
N THR A 109 -2.97 -24.86 -5.20
CA THR A 109 -2.50 -25.26 -3.87
C THR A 109 -3.08 -24.28 -2.86
N LYS A 110 -4.04 -24.73 -2.06
CA LYS A 110 -4.71 -23.93 -1.03
C LYS A 110 -4.40 -24.47 0.35
N LEU A 111 -3.98 -23.60 1.25
CA LEU A 111 -3.61 -23.91 2.63
C LEU A 111 -4.53 -23.14 3.57
N ASP A 112 -5.42 -23.86 4.24
CA ASP A 112 -6.39 -23.35 5.19
C ASP A 112 -5.83 -23.43 6.62
N PHE A 113 -5.63 -22.28 7.24
CA PHE A 113 -5.10 -22.10 8.59
C PHE A 113 -6.19 -21.84 9.63
N SER A 114 -7.48 -21.99 9.31
CA SER A 114 -8.59 -21.81 10.26
C SER A 114 -8.50 -22.71 11.50
N ALA A 115 -7.77 -23.82 11.41
CA ALA A 115 -7.51 -24.73 12.53
C ALA A 115 -6.24 -24.38 13.34
N ALA A 116 -5.46 -23.37 12.93
CA ALA A 116 -4.26 -22.92 13.64
C ALA A 116 -4.64 -22.08 14.87
N ILE A 117 -3.77 -22.12 15.89
CA ILE A 117 -3.97 -21.36 17.13
C ILE A 117 -3.18 -20.04 17.05
N GLU A 118 -3.89 -18.91 16.97
CA GLU A 118 -3.41 -17.54 17.26
C GLU A 118 -1.98 -17.21 16.80
N ASP A 119 -1.66 -17.44 15.51
CA ASP A 119 -0.34 -17.16 14.96
C ASP A 119 -0.41 -16.85 13.45
N ASP A 120 0.73 -16.48 12.87
CA ASP A 120 0.90 -16.24 11.44
C ASP A 120 0.78 -17.57 10.66
N GLY A 121 0.31 -17.54 9.41
CA GLY A 121 0.27 -18.72 8.53
C GLY A 121 1.69 -19.19 8.19
N PHE A 122 2.39 -18.43 7.35
CA PHE A 122 3.83 -18.54 7.18
C PHE A 122 4.55 -17.39 7.89
N LYS A 123 5.66 -17.71 8.55
CA LYS A 123 6.55 -16.75 9.17
C LYS A 123 8.00 -17.01 8.78
N PHE A 124 8.57 -16.11 8.00
CA PHE A 124 10.01 -16.06 7.75
C PHE A 124 10.64 -15.10 8.76
N ALA A 125 11.54 -15.60 9.60
CA ALA A 125 12.28 -14.81 10.58
C ALA A 125 13.76 -14.77 10.19
N GLY A 126 14.20 -13.64 9.64
CA GLY A 126 15.52 -13.50 9.05
C GLY A 126 15.69 -14.30 7.75
N GLY A 127 16.93 -14.38 7.28
CA GLY A 127 17.29 -15.11 6.07
C GLY A 127 17.55 -14.22 4.85
N THR A 128 17.90 -14.86 3.73
CA THR A 128 18.30 -14.17 2.50
C THR A 128 17.76 -14.89 1.27
N ASP A 129 17.30 -14.15 0.28
CA ASP A 129 16.85 -14.68 -1.02
C ASP A 129 15.76 -15.77 -0.90
N ILE A 130 14.71 -15.45 -0.14
CA ILE A 130 13.57 -16.33 0.10
C ILE A 130 12.48 -16.05 -0.94
N THR A 131 11.98 -17.10 -1.59
CA THR A 131 10.83 -17.01 -2.50
C THR A 131 9.66 -17.84 -1.96
N ILE A 132 8.46 -17.26 -1.94
CA ILE A 132 7.21 -18.02 -1.75
C ILE A 132 6.29 -17.74 -2.93
N ARG A 133 5.75 -18.81 -3.54
CA ARG A 133 5.00 -18.69 -4.80
C ARG A 133 3.95 -19.75 -5.05
N ASP A 134 3.05 -19.47 -5.99
CA ASP A 134 2.13 -20.44 -6.58
C ASP A 134 1.22 -21.16 -5.56
N LEU A 135 0.72 -20.45 -4.55
CA LEU A 135 -0.14 -21.01 -3.50
C LEU A 135 -1.06 -19.95 -2.90
N GLY A 136 -2.13 -20.37 -2.24
CA GLY A 136 -2.97 -19.50 -1.42
C GLY A 136 -2.95 -19.90 0.05
N VAL A 137 -2.88 -18.90 0.93
CA VAL A 137 -3.02 -19.01 2.38
C VAL A 137 -4.37 -18.42 2.77
N TYR A 138 -5.18 -19.22 3.45
CA TYR A 138 -6.57 -18.92 3.78
C TYR A 138 -6.76 -18.93 5.30
N GLU A 139 -7.59 -18.02 5.79
CA GLU A 139 -8.11 -18.01 7.18
C GLU A 139 -7.01 -18.08 8.25
N ALA A 140 -5.86 -17.43 7.99
CA ALA A 140 -4.80 -17.35 8.99
C ALA A 140 -5.29 -16.53 10.20
N PRO A 141 -5.14 -17.01 11.45
CA PRO A 141 -5.67 -16.30 12.63
C PRO A 141 -5.13 -14.88 12.80
N LYS A 142 -3.89 -14.63 12.34
CA LYS A 142 -3.24 -13.32 12.49
C LYS A 142 -2.77 -12.73 11.17
N ASN A 143 -1.69 -13.24 10.60
CA ASN A 143 -1.17 -12.77 9.31
C ASN A 143 -1.03 -13.95 8.36
N ALA A 144 -1.28 -13.77 7.05
CA ALA A 144 -1.19 -14.90 6.14
C ALA A 144 0.27 -15.28 5.86
N ILE A 145 1.09 -14.34 5.38
CA ILE A 145 2.51 -14.57 5.09
C ILE A 145 3.35 -13.41 5.64
N LYS A 146 4.02 -13.62 6.76
CA LYS A 146 4.93 -12.65 7.38
C LYS A 146 6.38 -12.93 6.99
N ALA A 147 7.11 -11.89 6.59
CA ALA A 147 8.56 -11.92 6.40
C ALA A 147 9.21 -10.81 7.24
N ASP A 148 9.89 -11.20 8.32
CA ASP A 148 10.43 -10.29 9.33
C ASP A 148 11.95 -10.34 9.29
N GLY A 149 12.61 -9.22 8.95
CA GLY A 149 14.07 -9.15 8.90
C GLY A 149 14.72 -9.86 7.72
N VAL A 150 13.98 -10.10 6.62
CA VAL A 150 14.51 -10.81 5.44
C VAL A 150 15.23 -9.84 4.50
N ASN A 151 16.37 -10.25 3.96
CA ASN A 151 17.01 -9.54 2.84
C ASN A 151 16.80 -10.32 1.53
N GLY A 152 15.95 -9.80 0.64
CA GLY A 152 15.60 -10.50 -0.59
C GLY A 152 14.40 -11.41 -0.39
N ILE A 153 13.23 -10.85 -0.07
CA ILE A 153 11.96 -11.58 -0.04
C ILE A 153 11.22 -11.38 -1.36
N HIS A 154 10.86 -12.48 -2.02
CA HIS A 154 10.07 -12.50 -3.25
C HIS A 154 8.76 -13.25 -3.03
N MET A 155 7.66 -12.51 -2.97
CA MET A 155 6.31 -13.06 -2.92
C MET A 155 5.67 -12.92 -4.30
N THR A 156 5.38 -14.04 -4.97
CA THR A 156 4.78 -13.97 -6.30
C THR A 156 3.76 -15.07 -6.60
N TYR A 157 2.64 -14.73 -7.25
CA TYR A 157 1.54 -15.67 -7.46
C TYR A 157 1.05 -16.30 -6.16
N THR A 158 1.06 -15.52 -5.08
CA THR A 158 0.52 -15.91 -3.77
C THR A 158 -0.83 -15.26 -3.50
N ALA A 159 -1.69 -15.95 -2.77
CA ALA A 159 -2.94 -15.40 -2.26
C ALA A 159 -2.94 -15.36 -0.72
N ALA A 160 -3.46 -14.27 -0.16
CA ALA A 160 -3.87 -14.17 1.24
C ALA A 160 -5.37 -13.90 1.27
N VAL A 161 -6.16 -14.79 1.87
CA VAL A 161 -7.63 -14.71 1.77
C VAL A 161 -8.30 -15.00 3.10
N TRP A 162 -9.16 -14.09 3.53
CA TRP A 162 -10.25 -14.37 4.46
C TRP A 162 -11.56 -14.30 3.67
N GLU A 163 -12.28 -15.42 3.65
CA GLU A 163 -13.55 -15.57 2.95
C GLU A 163 -14.71 -14.95 3.74
N THR A 164 -14.54 -14.80 5.06
CA THR A 164 -15.47 -14.06 5.91
C THR A 164 -15.42 -12.58 5.55
N GLU A 165 -16.60 -11.99 5.30
CA GLU A 165 -16.74 -10.56 5.06
C GLU A 165 -16.16 -9.76 6.23
N LEU A 166 -15.64 -8.56 5.95
CA LEU A 166 -15.21 -7.63 6.99
C LEU A 166 -16.43 -7.18 7.83
N GLU A 167 -16.67 -7.87 8.95
CA GLU A 167 -17.72 -7.53 9.91
C GLU A 167 -17.23 -6.48 10.94
N GLU A 168 -18.16 -5.78 11.59
CA GLU A 168 -17.83 -4.84 12.68
C GLU A 168 -16.98 -5.54 13.75
N SER A 169 -15.82 -4.95 14.06
CA SER A 169 -14.70 -5.42 14.92
C SER A 169 -13.55 -6.14 14.23
N GLY A 170 -13.73 -6.70 13.02
CA GLY A 170 -12.66 -7.38 12.29
C GLY A 170 -12.09 -8.63 12.97
N ASP A 171 -12.66 -9.08 14.10
CA ASP A 171 -12.10 -10.14 14.96
C ASP A 171 -12.06 -11.53 14.28
N ASN A 172 -12.80 -11.70 13.18
CA ASN A 172 -12.84 -12.95 12.41
C ASN A 172 -11.82 -12.97 11.25
N ASN A 173 -11.06 -11.89 11.07
CA ASN A 173 -10.15 -11.69 9.96
C ASN A 173 -8.74 -11.39 10.50
N GLY A 174 -7.71 -11.84 9.79
CA GLY A 174 -6.34 -11.52 10.14
C GLY A 174 -6.03 -10.04 9.86
N ALA A 175 -5.00 -9.53 10.53
CA ALA A 175 -4.54 -8.15 10.38
C ALA A 175 -3.89 -7.94 9.01
N TYR A 176 -2.77 -8.61 8.73
CA TYR A 176 -2.01 -8.41 7.49
C TYR A 176 -2.02 -9.64 6.59
N GLY A 177 -2.36 -9.46 5.31
CA GLY A 177 -2.27 -10.52 4.30
C GLY A 177 -0.82 -10.89 4.00
N LEU A 178 -0.20 -10.14 3.09
CA LEU A 178 1.20 -10.31 2.73
C LEU A 178 2.03 -9.25 3.44
N TYR A 179 2.95 -9.67 4.32
CA TYR A 179 3.52 -8.81 5.36
C TYR A 179 5.06 -8.88 5.47
N PRO A 180 5.81 -8.33 4.52
CA PRO A 180 7.21 -7.94 4.75
C PRO A 180 7.34 -6.82 5.79
N VAL A 181 8.19 -7.02 6.79
CA VAL A 181 8.53 -6.03 7.82
C VAL A 181 10.01 -6.08 8.18
N SER A 182 10.60 -4.93 8.51
CA SER A 182 12.02 -4.81 8.88
C SER A 182 12.96 -5.43 7.84
N SER A 183 12.54 -5.43 6.57
CA SER A 183 13.15 -6.20 5.49
C SER A 183 13.86 -5.29 4.48
N GLN A 184 14.71 -5.89 3.65
CA GLN A 184 15.44 -5.21 2.59
C GLN A 184 15.27 -5.98 1.30
N ASN A 185 15.23 -5.30 0.15
CA ASN A 185 14.99 -5.95 -1.15
C ASN A 185 13.69 -6.77 -1.13
N VAL A 186 12.57 -6.06 -1.15
CA VAL A 186 11.22 -6.64 -1.10
C VAL A 186 10.61 -6.59 -2.50
N LEU A 187 10.32 -7.76 -3.09
CA LEU A 187 9.59 -7.86 -4.34
C LEU A 187 8.25 -8.57 -4.13
N MET A 188 7.16 -7.86 -4.35
CA MET A 188 5.80 -8.39 -4.26
C MET A 188 5.10 -8.21 -5.60
N GLU A 189 4.88 -9.31 -6.32
CA GLU A 189 4.29 -9.23 -7.65
C GLU A 189 3.30 -10.34 -8.02
N ASN A 190 2.26 -10.00 -8.79
CA ASN A 190 1.26 -10.97 -9.24
C ASN A 190 0.52 -11.67 -8.09
N ASN A 191 0.35 -10.99 -6.96
CA ASN A 191 -0.33 -11.54 -5.79
C ASN A 191 -1.79 -11.08 -5.73
N TYR A 192 -2.56 -11.79 -4.90
CA TYR A 192 -3.95 -11.48 -4.61
C TYR A 192 -4.16 -11.39 -3.10
N SER A 193 -4.87 -10.37 -2.63
CA SER A 193 -5.22 -10.25 -1.21
C SER A 193 -6.69 -9.88 -1.03
N LYS A 194 -7.37 -10.56 -0.11
CA LYS A 194 -8.77 -10.31 0.22
C LYS A 194 -9.07 -10.47 1.70
N GLY A 195 -9.85 -9.54 2.26
CA GLY A 195 -10.49 -9.71 3.56
C GLY A 195 -9.62 -9.36 4.77
N SER A 196 -8.53 -8.61 4.59
CA SER A 196 -7.64 -8.22 5.70
C SER A 196 -8.30 -7.15 6.58
N ALA A 197 -8.27 -7.33 7.91
CA ALA A 197 -8.76 -6.36 8.89
C ALA A 197 -7.83 -5.14 9.09
N ASP A 198 -6.62 -5.21 8.55
CA ASP A 198 -5.67 -4.11 8.43
C ASP A 198 -5.28 -4.00 6.93
N ALA A 199 -4.05 -4.30 6.54
CA ALA A 199 -3.62 -4.21 5.14
C ALA A 199 -3.55 -5.56 4.41
N GLY A 200 -4.17 -5.63 3.22
CA GLY A 200 -4.11 -6.81 2.36
C GLY A 200 -2.70 -7.09 1.86
N ILE A 201 -1.98 -6.05 1.43
CA ILE A 201 -0.57 -6.09 1.06
C ILE A 201 0.13 -4.99 1.85
N TYR A 202 1.07 -5.36 2.70
CA TYR A 202 1.73 -4.44 3.61
C TYR A 202 3.24 -4.56 3.48
N VAL A 203 3.96 -3.43 3.42
CA VAL A 203 5.41 -3.39 3.58
C VAL A 203 5.80 -2.33 4.60
N GLY A 204 6.32 -2.76 5.75
CA GLY A 204 6.65 -1.86 6.85
C GLY A 204 8.12 -1.85 7.22
N GLN A 205 8.62 -0.70 7.68
CA GLN A 205 9.97 -0.55 8.25
C GLN A 205 11.08 -1.13 7.36
N SER A 206 10.87 -1.07 6.03
CA SER A 206 11.68 -1.77 5.04
C SER A 206 12.34 -0.79 4.07
N ASN A 207 13.26 -1.29 3.23
CA ASN A 207 13.84 -0.47 2.16
C ASN A 207 14.09 -1.27 0.87
N ASN A 208 14.14 -0.54 -0.25
CA ASN A 208 14.24 -1.09 -1.60
C ASN A 208 13.08 -2.05 -1.86
N ILE A 209 11.95 -1.48 -2.28
CA ILE A 209 10.66 -2.15 -2.31
C ILE A 209 10.03 -1.98 -3.69
N ILE A 210 9.52 -3.07 -4.25
CA ILE A 210 8.69 -3.08 -5.44
C ILE A 210 7.42 -3.86 -5.14
N VAL A 211 6.27 -3.18 -5.30
CA VAL A 211 4.94 -3.78 -5.21
C VAL A 211 4.25 -3.56 -6.55
N ARG A 212 4.16 -4.62 -7.38
CA ARG A 212 3.64 -4.50 -8.75
C ARG A 212 2.66 -5.58 -9.19
N ASN A 213 1.73 -5.25 -10.08
CA ASN A 213 0.83 -6.22 -10.70
C ASN A 213 0.00 -7.03 -9.68
N ASN A 214 -0.29 -6.47 -8.50
CA ASN A 214 -1.09 -7.14 -7.48
C ASN A 214 -2.56 -6.72 -7.55
N VAL A 215 -3.43 -7.55 -6.99
CA VAL A 215 -4.85 -7.25 -6.77
C VAL A 215 -5.15 -7.29 -5.28
N ALA A 216 -5.69 -6.20 -4.73
CA ALA A 216 -6.10 -6.11 -3.33
C ALA A 216 -7.56 -5.67 -3.26
N GLU A 217 -8.44 -6.51 -2.71
CA GLU A 217 -9.86 -6.20 -2.59
C GLU A 217 -10.45 -6.49 -1.22
N HIS A 218 -11.49 -5.75 -0.82
CA HIS A 218 -12.22 -6.02 0.43
C HIS A 218 -11.31 -6.08 1.67
N ASN A 219 -10.27 -5.23 1.73
CA ASN A 219 -9.41 -5.04 2.91
C ASN A 219 -9.72 -3.69 3.58
N VAL A 220 -9.22 -3.45 4.79
CA VAL A 220 -9.22 -2.07 5.32
C VAL A 220 -8.29 -1.20 4.48
N ALA A 221 -7.00 -1.53 4.42
CA ALA A 221 -6.07 -0.96 3.47
C ALA A 221 -5.79 -1.97 2.35
N GLY A 222 -5.95 -1.59 1.09
CA GLY A 222 -5.60 -2.46 -0.03
C GLY A 222 -4.09 -2.75 -0.06
N ILE A 223 -3.31 -1.69 -0.20
CA ILE A 223 -1.84 -1.71 -0.20
C ILE A 223 -1.32 -0.64 0.76
N GLU A 224 -0.38 -0.98 1.64
CA GLU A 224 0.22 -0.04 2.58
C GLU A 224 1.74 -0.11 2.59
N ILE A 225 2.38 1.06 2.55
CA ILE A 225 3.81 1.27 2.76
C ILE A 225 4.00 2.05 4.06
N GLU A 226 4.55 1.44 5.11
CA GLU A 226 4.70 2.04 6.43
C GLU A 226 6.18 2.26 6.79
N ASN A 227 6.57 3.47 7.21
CA ASN A 227 7.91 3.77 7.73
C ASN A 227 9.04 3.21 6.84
N SER A 228 8.87 3.28 5.53
CA SER A 228 9.67 2.56 4.54
C SER A 228 10.27 3.49 3.50
N THR A 229 11.44 3.14 2.97
CA THR A 229 12.17 4.00 2.03
C THR A 229 12.41 3.32 0.69
N MET A 230 12.48 4.11 -0.38
CA MET A 230 12.75 3.64 -1.75
C MET A 230 11.73 2.57 -2.18
N ALA A 231 10.48 2.99 -2.36
CA ALA A 231 9.37 2.10 -2.71
C ALA A 231 8.71 2.50 -4.03
N ASP A 232 8.60 1.55 -4.97
CA ASP A 232 7.82 1.68 -6.18
C ASP A 232 6.54 0.83 -6.08
N VAL A 233 5.37 1.47 -6.14
CA VAL A 233 4.05 0.82 -6.07
C VAL A 233 3.31 1.09 -7.38
N TYR A 234 3.24 0.10 -8.27
CA TYR A 234 2.72 0.34 -9.62
C TYR A 234 2.03 -0.84 -10.30
N ASN A 235 1.17 -0.56 -11.29
CA ASN A 235 0.36 -1.55 -12.00
C ASN A 235 -0.53 -2.40 -11.08
N ASN A 236 -0.82 -1.94 -9.86
CA ASN A 236 -1.70 -2.66 -8.96
C ASN A 236 -3.16 -2.28 -9.22
N VAL A 237 -4.06 -3.16 -8.79
CA VAL A 237 -5.50 -2.93 -8.77
C VAL A 237 -5.97 -3.00 -7.31
N ALA A 238 -6.47 -1.88 -6.78
CA ALA A 238 -6.97 -1.79 -5.40
C ALA A 238 -8.43 -1.33 -5.42
N PHE A 239 -9.37 -2.21 -5.06
CA PHE A 239 -10.79 -1.88 -5.12
C PHE A 239 -11.62 -2.51 -4.01
N ASP A 240 -12.81 -1.97 -3.73
CA ASP A 240 -13.67 -2.43 -2.63
C ASP A 240 -12.97 -2.48 -1.26
N ASN A 241 -11.85 -1.79 -1.07
CA ASN A 241 -11.21 -1.64 0.25
C ASN A 241 -11.87 -0.50 1.04
N ALA A 242 -11.49 -0.26 2.30
CA ALA A 242 -11.86 0.98 2.96
C ALA A 242 -11.03 2.16 2.42
N ALA A 243 -9.72 1.94 2.25
CA ALA A 243 -8.82 2.83 1.53
C ALA A 243 -7.92 2.01 0.58
N GLY A 244 -7.66 2.54 -0.61
CA GLY A 244 -6.98 1.82 -1.69
C GLY A 244 -5.48 1.62 -1.46
N ILE A 245 -4.69 2.68 -1.61
CA ILE A 245 -3.22 2.65 -1.46
C ILE A 245 -2.78 3.68 -0.42
N LEU A 246 -1.96 3.27 0.55
CA LEU A 246 -1.56 4.07 1.70
C LEU A 246 -0.03 4.20 1.78
N SER A 247 0.46 5.37 2.20
CA SER A 247 1.85 5.58 2.64
C SER A 247 1.89 6.32 3.96
N PHE A 248 2.34 5.64 5.02
CA PHE A 248 2.21 6.07 6.41
C PHE A 248 3.57 6.16 7.10
N ASP A 249 3.80 7.20 7.90
CA ASP A 249 4.90 7.25 8.87
C ASP A 249 4.36 7.44 10.28
N LEU A 250 4.42 6.37 11.08
CA LEU A 250 3.89 6.35 12.45
C LEU A 250 5.00 6.55 13.50
N PRO A 251 4.69 7.24 14.60
CA PRO A 251 5.65 7.44 15.69
C PRO A 251 5.91 6.15 16.47
N GLY A 252 7.12 6.04 17.04
CA GLY A 252 7.42 5.01 18.04
C GLY A 252 7.82 3.64 17.46
N LEU A 253 8.06 3.55 16.15
CA LEU A 253 8.52 2.34 15.48
C LEU A 253 10.05 2.27 15.39
N PRO A 254 10.65 1.05 15.34
CA PRO A 254 12.09 0.85 15.20
C PRO A 254 12.73 1.62 14.04
N LYS A 255 12.08 1.63 12.87
CA LYS A 255 12.42 2.55 11.78
C LYS A 255 11.51 3.77 11.90
N ALA A 256 12.10 4.92 12.18
CA ALA A 256 11.34 6.09 12.59
C ALA A 256 10.62 6.82 11.45
N TYR A 257 11.08 6.68 10.20
CA TYR A 257 10.49 7.39 9.06
C TYR A 257 10.76 6.68 7.73
N GLY A 258 9.95 7.02 6.73
CA GLY A 258 10.00 6.59 5.35
C GLY A 258 10.36 7.72 4.38
N GLY A 259 10.22 7.46 3.08
CA GLY A 259 10.44 8.45 2.03
C GLY A 259 10.99 7.87 0.73
N GLY A 260 10.87 8.62 -0.37
CA GLY A 260 11.19 8.10 -1.70
C GLY A 260 10.17 7.05 -2.14
N VAL A 261 8.88 7.35 -1.94
CA VAL A 261 7.77 6.47 -2.32
C VAL A 261 7.15 6.96 -3.63
N ARG A 262 7.08 6.11 -4.64
CA ARG A 262 6.48 6.41 -5.94
C ARG A 262 5.26 5.51 -6.16
N ILE A 263 4.08 6.11 -6.24
CA ILE A 263 2.80 5.42 -6.43
C ILE A 263 2.29 5.75 -7.83
N PHE A 264 2.36 4.81 -8.77
CA PHE A 264 2.10 5.16 -10.16
C PHE A 264 1.48 4.09 -11.02
N ASN A 265 0.72 4.50 -12.05
CA ASN A 265 0.08 3.57 -12.99
C ASN A 265 -0.76 2.47 -12.29
N ASN A 266 -1.35 2.78 -11.13
CA ASN A 266 -2.29 1.91 -10.45
C ASN A 266 -3.72 2.22 -10.89
N ASN A 267 -4.60 1.24 -10.73
CA ASN A 267 -6.04 1.43 -10.82
C ASN A 267 -6.64 1.29 -9.41
N THR A 268 -7.19 2.38 -8.86
CA THR A 268 -7.77 2.40 -7.52
C THR A 268 -9.20 2.91 -7.58
N TYR A 269 -10.17 2.04 -7.27
CA TYR A 269 -11.58 2.36 -7.47
C TYR A 269 -12.52 1.72 -6.47
N ASP A 270 -13.71 2.31 -6.27
CA ASP A 270 -14.75 1.76 -5.39
C ASP A 270 -14.26 1.41 -3.97
N ASN A 271 -13.23 2.08 -3.43
CA ASN A 271 -12.72 1.78 -2.09
C ASN A 271 -13.63 2.38 -1.02
N ASN A 272 -14.85 1.87 -0.91
CA ASN A 272 -15.95 2.42 -0.13
C ASN A 272 -16.36 1.53 1.05
N THR A 273 -15.66 0.41 1.26
CA THR A 273 -15.92 -0.53 2.36
C THR A 273 -15.75 0.17 3.70
N THR A 274 -16.54 -0.23 4.70
CA THR A 274 -16.43 0.34 6.05
C THR A 274 -15.07 0.00 6.65
N ASN A 275 -14.36 1.01 7.17
CA ASN A 275 -13.15 0.81 7.92
C ASN A 275 -13.49 0.17 9.27
N VAL A 276 -13.01 -1.06 9.47
CA VAL A 276 -13.13 -1.84 10.72
C VAL A 276 -11.78 -2.03 11.43
N GLY A 277 -10.72 -1.38 10.92
CA GLY A 277 -9.37 -1.54 11.41
C GLY A 277 -9.16 -0.93 12.79
N ALA A 278 -8.05 -1.31 13.42
CA ALA A 278 -7.64 -0.84 14.74
C ALA A 278 -6.32 -0.08 14.67
N GLY A 279 -5.95 0.66 15.72
CA GLY A 279 -4.71 1.43 15.72
C GLY A 279 -4.73 2.58 14.71
N ALA A 280 -3.62 2.84 14.02
CA ALA A 280 -3.50 4.00 13.11
C ALA A 280 -4.29 3.83 11.79
N VAL A 281 -4.44 2.61 11.27
CA VAL A 281 -5.23 2.39 10.04
C VAL A 281 -6.71 2.74 10.26
N SER A 282 -7.21 2.67 11.49
CA SER A 282 -8.58 3.10 11.85
C SER A 282 -8.84 4.58 11.57
N LEU A 283 -7.78 5.37 11.38
CA LEU A 283 -7.85 6.77 11.03
C LEU A 283 -8.14 7.00 9.55
N ALA A 284 -7.86 6.02 8.68
CA ALA A 284 -8.07 6.14 7.24
C ALA A 284 -9.57 6.25 6.92
N PRO A 285 -10.03 7.31 6.21
CA PRO A 285 -11.43 7.41 5.85
C PRO A 285 -11.80 6.30 4.85
N SER A 286 -12.95 5.65 5.08
CA SER A 286 -13.59 4.87 4.02
C SER A 286 -13.84 5.78 2.82
N GLY A 287 -13.68 5.27 1.60
CA GLY A 287 -13.92 6.07 0.39
C GLY A 287 -12.68 6.79 -0.12
N THR A 288 -11.47 6.36 0.25
CA THR A 288 -10.22 7.02 -0.15
C THR A 288 -9.45 6.18 -1.16
N GLY A 289 -9.13 6.74 -2.33
CA GLY A 289 -8.36 6.07 -3.37
C GLY A 289 -6.88 5.89 -2.99
N ILE A 290 -6.22 6.99 -2.60
CA ILE A 290 -4.83 7.04 -2.13
C ILE A 290 -4.72 7.95 -0.90
N LEU A 291 -4.05 7.52 0.16
CA LEU A 291 -3.84 8.30 1.38
C LEU A 291 -2.37 8.39 1.77
N ILE A 292 -1.87 9.62 1.91
CA ILE A 292 -0.54 9.91 2.44
C ILE A 292 -0.70 10.48 3.85
N PHE A 293 -0.09 9.82 4.83
CA PHE A 293 -0.19 10.23 6.22
C PHE A 293 1.20 10.30 6.88
N ALA A 294 1.65 11.52 7.17
CA ALA A 294 2.96 11.81 7.78
C ALA A 294 4.22 11.38 6.99
N THR A 295 4.09 10.69 5.85
CA THR A 295 5.25 10.38 4.98
C THR A 295 5.61 11.57 4.09
N SER A 296 6.90 11.91 4.06
CA SER A 296 7.49 12.90 3.13
C SER A 296 8.11 12.22 1.91
N ASP A 297 8.46 13.00 0.88
CA ASP A 297 9.09 12.50 -0.35
C ASP A 297 8.24 11.42 -1.04
N VAL A 298 7.02 11.81 -1.45
CA VAL A 298 6.07 10.94 -2.16
C VAL A 298 5.70 11.52 -3.51
N GLU A 299 5.74 10.68 -4.54
CA GLU A 299 5.36 11.02 -5.90
C GLU A 299 4.22 10.13 -6.39
N ILE A 300 3.11 10.74 -6.83
CA ILE A 300 1.87 10.05 -7.20
C ILE A 300 1.51 10.42 -8.63
N TYR A 301 1.61 9.49 -9.58
CA TYR A 301 1.42 9.82 -10.99
C TYR A 301 0.84 8.74 -11.89
N ASN A 302 0.19 9.13 -12.98
CA ASN A 302 -0.42 8.21 -13.95
C ASN A 302 -1.41 7.20 -13.36
N ASN A 303 -1.95 7.43 -12.16
CA ASN A 303 -2.94 6.54 -11.59
C ASN A 303 -4.31 6.81 -12.22
N THR A 304 -5.11 5.76 -12.37
CA THR A 304 -6.55 5.87 -12.65
C THR A 304 -7.29 5.71 -11.33
N ILE A 305 -8.02 6.73 -10.92
CA ILE A 305 -8.64 6.84 -9.59
C ILE A 305 -10.13 7.10 -9.79
N THR A 306 -11.01 6.15 -9.47
CA THR A 306 -12.44 6.30 -9.76
C THR A 306 -13.38 5.91 -8.62
N ASP A 307 -14.55 6.54 -8.54
CA ASP A 307 -15.67 6.06 -7.71
C ASP A 307 -15.38 5.92 -6.19
N ASN A 308 -14.35 6.59 -5.66
CA ASN A 308 -14.09 6.61 -4.22
C ASN A 308 -14.94 7.72 -3.57
N ALA A 309 -15.74 7.36 -2.55
CA ALA A 309 -16.81 8.21 -2.02
C ALA A 309 -16.31 9.43 -1.23
N THR A 310 -15.12 9.38 -0.64
CA THR A 310 -14.55 10.47 0.16
C THR A 310 -13.59 11.32 -0.67
N ALA A 311 -12.59 10.69 -1.28
CA ALA A 311 -11.53 11.38 -2.00
C ALA A 311 -10.78 10.45 -2.95
N GLY A 312 -10.22 11.02 -4.02
CA GLY A 312 -9.27 10.31 -4.86
C GLY A 312 -7.88 10.23 -4.21
N ILE A 313 -7.35 11.37 -3.76
CA ILE A 313 -6.08 11.47 -3.01
C ILE A 313 -6.27 12.35 -1.78
N GLU A 314 -5.80 11.86 -0.62
CA GLU A 314 -5.72 12.62 0.63
C GLU A 314 -4.27 12.73 1.11
N VAL A 315 -3.88 13.90 1.59
CA VAL A 315 -2.54 14.17 2.10
C VAL A 315 -2.64 14.86 3.46
N ALA A 316 -2.15 14.21 4.52
CA ALA A 316 -2.33 14.63 5.90
C ALA A 316 -1.04 14.56 6.73
N SER A 317 -0.77 15.61 7.49
CA SER A 317 0.25 15.62 8.54
C SER A 317 -0.28 14.98 9.83
N TYR A 318 0.60 14.44 10.68
CA TYR A 318 0.21 13.82 11.95
C TYR A 318 -0.47 14.78 12.94
N PHE A 319 -0.26 16.09 12.79
CA PHE A 319 -0.96 17.14 13.56
C PHE A 319 -2.49 17.09 13.49
N LEU A 320 -3.04 16.39 12.49
CA LEU A 320 -4.47 16.15 12.39
C LEU A 320 -4.96 15.00 13.26
N ALA A 321 -4.09 14.03 13.57
CA ALA A 321 -4.39 12.96 14.51
C ALA A 321 -4.15 13.38 15.96
N ASP A 322 -3.15 14.23 16.21
CA ASP A 322 -2.88 14.77 17.54
C ASP A 322 -2.65 16.27 17.47
N ASN A 323 -3.57 17.04 18.07
CA ASN A 323 -3.50 18.51 18.09
C ASN A 323 -2.84 19.07 19.36
N ASP A 324 -2.34 18.22 20.27
CA ASP A 324 -1.72 18.63 21.53
C ASP A 324 -0.26 19.09 21.34
N LEU A 325 -0.08 20.10 20.50
CA LEU A 325 1.23 20.62 20.08
C LEU A 325 2.17 20.91 21.27
N ALA A 326 1.62 21.38 22.39
CA ALA A 326 2.40 21.71 23.58
C ALA A 326 3.11 20.50 24.20
N ASN A 327 2.55 19.29 24.05
CA ASN A 327 3.08 18.06 24.63
C ASN A 327 3.79 17.16 23.60
N TYR A 328 3.95 17.59 22.35
CA TYR A 328 4.65 16.78 21.32
C TYR A 328 6.08 16.39 21.71
N GLY A 329 6.82 17.30 22.36
CA GLY A 329 8.16 17.00 22.84
C GLY A 329 8.19 15.86 23.86
N ASP A 330 7.17 15.79 24.73
CA ASP A 330 7.06 14.74 25.75
C ASP A 330 6.50 13.43 25.16
N ASN A 331 5.50 13.53 24.29
CA ASN A 331 4.82 12.38 23.69
C ASN A 331 5.63 11.69 22.59
N TYR A 332 6.33 12.48 21.76
CA TYR A 332 6.98 12.01 20.54
C TYR A 332 8.47 12.37 20.45
N GLY A 333 9.04 13.11 21.41
CA GLY A 333 10.44 13.58 21.32
C GLY A 333 11.46 12.45 21.14
N ALA A 334 11.22 11.27 21.70
CA ALA A 334 12.07 10.10 21.50
C ALA A 334 12.10 9.62 20.03
N THR A 335 10.95 9.58 19.36
CA THR A 335 10.86 9.16 17.95
C THR A 335 11.30 10.28 17.00
N MET A 336 11.03 11.55 17.36
CA MET A 336 11.51 12.71 16.62
C MET A 336 13.03 12.79 16.62
N ALA A 337 13.68 12.40 17.73
CA ALA A 337 15.13 12.27 17.79
C ALA A 337 15.68 11.23 16.82
N MET A 338 14.91 10.17 16.53
CA MET A 338 15.25 9.16 15.53
C MET A 338 14.88 9.55 14.09
N GLY A 339 14.26 10.73 13.89
CA GLY A 339 13.92 11.27 12.58
C GLY A 339 12.46 11.19 12.18
N TRP A 340 11.58 10.59 13.00
CA TRP A 340 10.15 10.67 12.73
C TRP A 340 9.70 12.14 12.70
N SER A 341 8.89 12.50 11.71
CA SER A 341 8.33 13.84 11.59
C SER A 341 6.80 13.78 11.52
N PRO A 342 6.08 14.60 12.29
CA PRO A 342 4.66 14.82 12.08
C PRO A 342 4.35 15.65 10.82
N LEU A 343 5.36 16.27 10.20
CA LEU A 343 5.22 17.04 8.96
C LEU A 343 5.23 16.13 7.73
N ILE A 344 4.72 16.68 6.63
CA ILE A 344 4.80 16.09 5.29
C ILE A 344 5.42 17.11 4.35
N LYS A 345 6.47 16.73 3.65
CA LYS A 345 7.20 17.60 2.72
C LYS A 345 7.41 16.88 1.39
N ASN A 346 7.58 17.66 0.32
CA ASN A 346 7.93 17.17 -1.02
C ASN A 346 6.94 16.10 -1.54
N ILE A 347 5.68 16.50 -1.70
CA ILE A 347 4.63 15.63 -2.25
C ILE A 347 4.26 16.09 -3.65
N ASN A 348 4.48 15.23 -4.65
CA ASN A 348 4.28 15.56 -6.06
C ASN A 348 3.16 14.72 -6.68
N MET A 349 1.98 15.30 -6.88
CA MET A 349 0.82 14.61 -7.48
C MET A 349 0.60 15.10 -8.91
N HIS A 350 0.82 14.27 -9.92
CA HIS A 350 0.67 14.73 -11.30
C HIS A 350 0.26 13.66 -12.32
N ASP A 351 -0.34 14.09 -13.43
CA ASP A 351 -0.78 13.21 -14.52
C ASP A 351 -1.72 12.07 -14.10
N ASN A 352 -2.40 12.19 -12.95
CA ASN A 352 -3.40 11.21 -12.52
C ASN A 352 -4.74 11.50 -13.22
N THR A 353 -5.50 10.46 -13.51
CA THR A 353 -6.82 10.56 -14.11
C THR A 353 -7.88 10.23 -13.07
N PHE A 354 -8.82 11.15 -12.85
CA PHE A 354 -9.88 11.01 -11.87
C PHE A 354 -11.25 10.96 -12.54
N THR A 355 -12.12 10.06 -12.08
CA THR A 355 -13.54 10.01 -12.49
C THR A 355 -14.42 9.78 -11.26
N ASP A 356 -15.51 10.52 -11.09
CA ASP A 356 -16.56 10.25 -10.09
C ASP A 356 -16.08 10.01 -8.64
N ASN A 357 -15.01 10.69 -8.20
CA ASN A 357 -14.60 10.67 -6.79
C ASN A 357 -15.31 11.75 -5.96
N SER A 358 -15.28 11.57 -4.64
CA SER A 358 -15.79 12.53 -3.66
C SER A 358 -17.31 12.68 -3.70
N LEU A 359 -18.00 11.54 -3.78
CA LEU A 359 -19.46 11.44 -3.82
C LEU A 359 -20.07 11.73 -2.45
N ALA A 360 -20.84 12.82 -2.36
CA ALA A 360 -21.45 13.34 -1.13
C ALA A 360 -22.23 12.28 -0.31
N SER A 361 -21.56 11.66 0.65
CA SER A 361 -22.15 10.80 1.68
C SER A 361 -21.61 11.25 3.04
N PRO A 362 -22.42 11.38 4.11
CA PRO A 362 -22.01 11.99 5.39
C PRO A 362 -20.75 11.35 6.00
N PRO A 363 -19.99 12.05 6.86
CA PRO A 363 -18.74 11.53 7.41
C PRO A 363 -19.05 10.30 8.25
N LYS A 364 -18.31 9.21 8.06
CA LYS A 364 -18.29 8.15 9.08
C LYS A 364 -17.55 8.71 10.33
N PRO A 365 -18.00 8.42 11.56
CA PRO A 365 -17.37 8.92 12.79
C PRO A 365 -15.89 8.51 12.90
N GLY A 366 -15.00 9.40 13.36
CA GLY A 366 -13.56 9.10 13.52
C GLY A 366 -12.68 10.33 13.80
N LEU A 367 -11.37 10.14 14.00
CA LEU A 367 -10.42 11.21 14.35
C LEU A 367 -10.25 12.27 13.26
N LEU A 368 -10.41 11.89 11.99
CA LEU A 368 -10.37 12.83 10.86
C LEU A 368 -11.75 13.48 10.61
N GLN A 369 -12.69 13.43 11.55
CA GLN A 369 -14.05 13.98 11.37
C GLN A 369 -14.04 15.47 10.97
N ASP A 370 -13.13 16.28 11.50
CA ASP A 370 -13.03 17.70 11.13
C ASP A 370 -12.48 17.90 9.71
N ILE A 371 -11.60 16.99 9.26
CA ILE A 371 -11.13 16.92 7.88
C ILE A 371 -12.29 16.52 6.95
N ILE A 372 -13.02 15.46 7.29
CA ILE A 372 -14.16 14.98 6.51
C ILE A 372 -15.30 16.02 6.51
N GLY A 373 -15.52 16.73 7.62
CA GLY A 373 -16.43 17.87 7.70
C GLY A 373 -16.01 19.04 6.81
N GLY A 374 -14.70 19.24 6.63
CA GLY A 374 -14.14 20.12 5.62
C GLY A 374 -14.36 19.64 4.19
N TYR A 375 -14.15 18.34 3.93
CA TYR A 375 -14.27 17.70 2.61
C TYR A 375 -15.70 17.57 2.13
N GLN A 376 -16.67 17.46 3.02
CA GLN A 376 -18.09 17.32 2.69
C GLN A 376 -18.88 18.62 2.85
N SER A 377 -18.17 19.73 3.09
CA SER A 377 -18.85 21.02 3.09
C SER A 377 -19.55 21.19 1.75
N THR A 378 -20.82 21.57 1.76
CA THR A 378 -21.52 21.92 0.52
C THR A 378 -21.19 23.34 0.07
N GLN A 379 -20.45 24.10 0.88
CA GLN A 379 -20.12 25.51 0.66
C GLN A 379 -18.65 25.81 0.98
N ASN A 380 -17.94 26.50 0.08
CA ASN A 380 -16.54 26.89 0.33
C ASN A 380 -16.48 28.03 1.36
N SER A 381 -15.27 28.48 1.71
CA SER A 381 -15.02 29.56 2.67
C SER A 381 -15.74 30.90 2.37
N THR A 382 -16.21 31.09 1.13
CA THR A 382 -16.96 32.27 0.69
C THR A 382 -18.48 32.08 0.71
N GLY A 383 -18.97 30.89 1.09
CA GLY A 383 -20.39 30.52 1.08
C GLY A 383 -20.91 30.01 -0.27
N SER A 384 -20.02 29.75 -1.24
CA SER A 384 -20.41 29.29 -2.58
C SER A 384 -20.51 27.77 -2.64
N ALA A 385 -21.53 27.24 -3.33
CA ALA A 385 -21.72 25.80 -3.48
C ALA A 385 -20.54 25.11 -4.19
N HIS A 386 -20.18 23.90 -3.78
CA HIS A 386 -19.12 23.09 -4.43
C HIS A 386 -19.32 21.58 -4.22
N THR A 387 -18.61 20.79 -5.04
CA THR A 387 -18.42 19.33 -4.90
C THR A 387 -17.14 19.06 -4.11
N ALA A 388 -17.15 18.02 -3.26
CA ALA A 388 -15.99 17.64 -2.46
C ALA A 388 -14.73 17.44 -3.34
N PRO A 389 -13.53 17.82 -2.89
CA PRO A 389 -12.37 17.79 -3.77
C PRO A 389 -11.86 16.36 -3.98
N ALA A 390 -11.40 16.04 -5.19
CA ALA A 390 -10.80 14.75 -5.53
C ALA A 390 -9.37 14.62 -4.99
N ILE A 391 -8.67 15.74 -4.84
CA ILE A 391 -7.36 15.83 -4.18
C ILE A 391 -7.52 16.76 -3.00
N ILE A 392 -7.16 16.31 -1.79
CA ILE A 392 -7.18 17.21 -0.64
C ILE A 392 -5.95 17.14 0.25
N TYR A 393 -5.49 18.34 0.64
CA TYR A 393 -4.36 18.55 1.53
C TYR A 393 -4.77 19.16 2.87
N GLY A 394 -4.25 18.61 3.96
CA GLY A 394 -4.50 19.09 5.32
C GLY A 394 -3.96 20.50 5.61
N GLY A 395 -2.75 20.85 5.22
CA GLY A 395 -2.19 22.21 5.38
C GLY A 395 -1.77 22.65 6.79
N ILE A 396 -2.25 22.00 7.86
CA ILE A 396 -1.99 22.46 9.25
C ILE A 396 -0.51 22.40 9.62
N GLY A 397 0.20 21.34 9.23
CA GLY A 397 1.64 21.19 9.52
C GLY A 397 2.48 22.29 8.86
N GLU A 398 2.21 22.58 7.59
CA GLU A 398 2.89 23.65 6.85
C GLU A 398 2.58 25.02 7.47
N LEU A 399 1.32 25.31 7.81
CA LEU A 399 0.95 26.56 8.48
C LEU A 399 1.72 26.75 9.81
N LEU A 400 1.76 25.71 10.64
CA LEU A 400 2.46 25.75 11.93
C LEU A 400 3.98 25.96 11.75
N SER A 401 4.57 25.27 10.77
CA SER A 401 5.99 25.43 10.44
C SER A 401 6.29 26.85 9.95
N ASN A 402 5.54 27.33 8.96
CA ASN A 402 5.70 28.68 8.38
C ASN A 402 5.49 29.79 9.42
N ALA A 403 4.64 29.55 10.42
CA ALA A 403 4.42 30.46 11.55
C ALA A 403 5.52 30.43 12.62
N GLY A 404 6.53 29.56 12.47
CA GLY A 404 7.61 29.37 13.44
C GLY A 404 7.16 28.70 14.75
N GLN A 405 6.00 28.03 14.76
CA GLN A 405 5.48 27.35 15.96
C GLN A 405 6.24 26.05 16.27
N LEU A 406 7.00 25.52 15.30
CA LEU A 406 7.72 24.25 15.41
C LEU A 406 9.24 24.41 15.64
N VAL A 407 9.77 25.64 15.72
CA VAL A 407 11.23 25.93 15.80
C VAL A 407 11.97 25.22 16.94
N GLY A 408 11.26 24.80 18.00
CA GLY A 408 11.86 24.03 19.09
C GLY A 408 12.14 22.57 18.73
N PHE A 409 11.51 22.03 17.69
CA PHE A 409 11.56 20.62 17.34
C PHE A 409 12.90 20.23 16.68
N ASP A 410 13.56 21.16 15.98
CA ASP A 410 14.90 20.91 15.42
C ASP A 410 15.95 20.60 16.48
N ALA A 411 15.74 21.02 17.73
CA ALA A 411 16.62 20.68 18.84
C ALA A 411 16.51 19.21 19.25
N LEU A 412 15.41 18.54 18.89
CA LEU A 412 15.15 17.13 19.19
C LEU A 412 15.81 16.21 18.15
N VAL A 413 15.87 16.63 16.88
CA VAL A 413 16.34 15.80 15.75
C VAL A 413 17.84 15.50 15.85
N SER A 414 18.20 14.23 15.71
CA SER A 414 19.60 13.79 15.67
C SER A 414 20.37 14.32 14.45
N ALA A 415 21.70 14.26 14.51
CA ALA A 415 22.54 14.70 13.39
C ALA A 415 22.35 13.84 12.13
N ASP A 416 22.11 12.55 12.30
CA ASP A 416 21.90 11.61 11.18
C ASP A 416 20.56 11.92 10.49
N ALA A 417 19.46 12.04 11.25
CA ALA A 417 18.16 12.41 10.69
C ALA A 417 18.18 13.79 9.99
N LYS A 418 18.93 14.77 10.52
CA LYS A 418 19.15 16.06 9.83
C LYS A 418 19.91 15.91 8.53
N ALA A 419 20.88 14.99 8.47
CA ALA A 419 21.63 14.71 7.24
C ALA A 419 20.74 14.06 6.16
N ASP A 420 19.71 13.34 6.61
CA ASP A 420 18.66 12.76 5.75
C ASP A 420 17.54 13.77 5.40
N GLY A 421 17.66 15.04 5.81
CA GLY A 421 16.73 16.11 5.45
C GLY A 421 15.56 16.32 6.42
N VAL A 422 15.57 15.68 7.59
CA VAL A 422 14.52 15.90 8.60
C VAL A 422 14.75 17.22 9.32
N ASP A 423 13.83 18.15 9.13
CA ASP A 423 13.80 19.45 9.78
C ASP A 423 12.35 19.95 9.98
N TYR A 424 12.22 20.98 10.81
CA TYR A 424 10.97 21.67 11.13
C TYR A 424 11.00 23.15 10.72
N ASP A 425 11.89 23.49 9.78
CA ASP A 425 11.99 24.82 9.20
C ASP A 425 10.75 25.12 8.33
N ALA A 426 10.50 26.41 8.14
CA ALA A 426 9.48 26.90 7.23
C ALA A 426 9.67 26.34 5.82
N TYR A 427 8.58 26.02 5.15
CA TYR A 427 8.59 25.32 3.87
C TYR A 427 9.28 26.17 2.80
N SER A 428 10.30 25.59 2.19
CA SER A 428 10.95 26.08 0.99
C SER A 428 10.25 25.55 -0.26
N ALA A 429 10.69 25.98 -1.45
CA ALA A 429 10.13 25.47 -2.71
C ALA A 429 10.30 23.95 -2.90
N ALA A 430 11.26 23.32 -2.22
CA ALA A 430 11.48 21.88 -2.28
C ALA A 430 10.57 21.10 -1.31
N ASP A 431 9.96 21.76 -0.33
CA ASP A 431 9.14 21.13 0.70
C ASP A 431 7.65 21.10 0.34
N LEU A 432 7.26 21.83 -0.70
CA LEU A 432 5.87 22.09 -1.05
C LEU A 432 5.07 20.80 -1.36
N ILE A 433 3.76 20.97 -1.35
CA ILE A 433 2.78 19.98 -1.78
C ILE A 433 2.24 20.45 -3.13
N CYS A 434 2.50 19.68 -4.18
CA CYS A 434 2.22 20.08 -5.55
C CYS A 434 1.19 19.15 -6.21
N SER A 435 0.26 19.74 -6.97
CA SER A 435 -0.77 19.03 -7.73
C SER A 435 -0.89 19.58 -9.15
N ARG A 436 -0.12 18.98 -10.07
CA ARG A 436 0.09 19.30 -11.49
C ARG A 436 -0.70 18.45 -12.48
N ASP A 437 -1.17 18.97 -13.61
CA ASP A 437 -1.48 18.17 -14.81
C ASP A 437 -2.43 16.97 -14.58
N ASN A 438 -3.23 17.01 -13.51
CA ASN A 438 -4.19 15.98 -13.18
C ASN A 438 -5.43 16.17 -14.06
N ILE A 439 -5.99 15.06 -14.51
CA ILE A 439 -7.05 15.00 -15.50
C ILE A 439 -8.37 14.74 -14.77
N ASN A 440 -9.29 15.71 -14.84
CA ASN A 440 -10.70 15.45 -14.59
C ASN A 440 -11.30 14.77 -15.83
N ASN A 441 -11.68 13.51 -15.71
CA ASN A 441 -12.26 12.70 -16.79
C ASN A 441 -13.80 12.63 -16.71
N ASN A 442 -14.44 13.39 -15.81
CA ASN A 442 -15.88 13.54 -15.81
C ASN A 442 -16.34 14.30 -17.06
N THR A 443 -17.41 13.80 -17.68
CA THR A 443 -17.95 14.38 -18.93
C THR A 443 -19.04 15.42 -18.70
N SER A 444 -19.57 15.48 -17.47
CA SER A 444 -20.57 16.43 -17.00
C SER A 444 -19.89 17.67 -16.40
N THR A 445 -20.34 18.86 -16.80
CA THR A 445 -19.87 20.12 -16.19
C THR A 445 -20.39 20.33 -14.78
N ASP A 446 -21.42 19.58 -14.37
CA ASP A 446 -21.98 19.64 -13.02
C ASP A 446 -21.17 18.79 -12.01
N ASP A 447 -20.24 17.97 -12.52
CA ASP A 447 -19.40 17.04 -11.76
C ASP A 447 -17.91 17.40 -11.90
N GLU A 448 -17.59 18.70 -11.86
CA GLU A 448 -16.19 19.14 -11.84
C GLU A 448 -15.49 18.64 -10.57
N LEU A 449 -14.29 18.08 -10.75
CA LEU A 449 -13.41 17.66 -9.66
C LEU A 449 -12.55 18.84 -9.22
N ASN A 450 -12.33 18.91 -7.90
CA ASN A 450 -11.63 20.03 -7.27
C ASN A 450 -10.35 19.58 -6.56
N THR A 451 -9.46 20.54 -6.32
CA THR A 451 -8.33 20.44 -5.40
C THR A 451 -8.62 21.30 -4.18
N GLY A 452 -8.48 20.74 -2.99
CA GLY A 452 -8.78 21.44 -1.75
C GLY A 452 -7.61 21.53 -0.78
N MET A 453 -7.69 22.51 0.12
CA MET A 453 -6.77 22.71 1.22
C MET A 453 -7.53 23.12 2.49
N VAL A 454 -7.44 22.32 3.55
CA VAL A 454 -8.25 22.50 4.78
C VAL A 454 -7.77 23.72 5.57
N TYR A 455 -6.48 23.78 5.87
CA TYR A 455 -5.84 24.93 6.54
C TYR A 455 -4.99 25.69 5.54
N GLY A 456 -5.16 27.02 5.46
CA GLY A 456 -4.28 27.84 4.63
C GLY A 456 -2.87 27.88 5.19
N THR A 457 -1.87 27.96 4.33
CA THR A 457 -0.46 27.81 4.73
C THR A 457 0.27 29.14 4.95
N ASN A 458 -0.37 30.27 4.65
CA ASN A 458 0.18 31.61 4.86
C ASN A 458 -0.05 32.08 6.31
N PRO A 459 1.00 32.21 7.14
CA PRO A 459 0.84 32.61 8.54
C PRO A 459 0.42 34.07 8.71
N ALA A 460 0.64 34.93 7.70
CA ALA A 460 0.25 36.35 7.74
C ALA A 460 -1.25 36.59 7.51
N GLU A 461 -1.98 35.56 7.08
CA GLU A 461 -3.40 35.66 6.81
C GLU A 461 -4.21 35.40 8.08
N LEU A 462 -4.86 36.44 8.61
CA LEU A 462 -5.59 36.38 9.89
C LEU A 462 -6.71 35.33 9.91
N ALA A 463 -7.29 34.99 8.75
CA ALA A 463 -8.35 33.98 8.65
C ALA A 463 -7.87 32.56 8.97
N ASN A 464 -6.56 32.29 8.90
CA ASN A 464 -5.99 30.99 9.26
C ASN A 464 -5.87 30.77 10.77
N TRP A 465 -6.25 31.76 11.58
CA TRP A 465 -6.10 31.74 13.03
C TRP A 465 -7.40 32.12 13.74
N ASN A 466 -7.54 31.67 14.98
CA ASN A 466 -8.62 32.14 15.84
C ASN A 466 -8.45 33.64 16.19
N ASP A 467 -9.48 34.27 16.77
CA ASP A 467 -9.48 35.71 17.10
C ASP A 467 -8.26 36.13 17.96
N GLY A 468 -7.74 35.21 18.78
CA GLY A 468 -6.57 35.41 19.63
C GLY A 468 -5.22 35.15 18.96
N GLN A 469 -5.21 34.71 17.70
CA GLN A 469 -4.04 34.27 16.94
C GLN A 469 -3.19 33.21 17.68
N SER A 470 -3.85 32.34 18.44
CA SER A 470 -3.21 31.35 19.30
C SER A 470 -3.36 29.92 18.81
N ALA A 471 -4.26 29.66 17.86
CA ALA A 471 -4.49 28.34 17.29
C ALA A 471 -4.93 28.46 15.82
N PRO A 472 -4.52 27.52 14.95
CA PRO A 472 -5.03 27.42 13.58
C PRO A 472 -6.54 27.26 13.52
N VAL A 473 -7.14 27.77 12.46
CA VAL A 473 -8.56 27.57 12.13
C VAL A 473 -8.65 27.05 10.69
N ALA A 474 -9.49 26.02 10.49
CA ALA A 474 -9.75 25.49 9.16
C ALA A 474 -10.42 26.56 8.29
N THR A 475 -9.87 26.79 7.09
CA THR A 475 -10.39 27.79 6.15
C THR A 475 -11.09 27.18 4.95
N LEU A 476 -10.88 25.90 4.64
CA LEU A 476 -11.57 25.16 3.56
C LEU A 476 -11.51 25.88 2.21
N ARG A 477 -10.31 25.91 1.62
CA ARG A 477 -10.04 26.50 0.30
C ARG A 477 -10.15 25.45 -0.77
N ILE A 478 -10.77 25.79 -1.90
CA ILE A 478 -11.06 24.85 -2.97
C ILE A 478 -10.94 25.57 -4.31
N ASP A 479 -10.18 24.98 -5.22
CA ASP A 479 -10.10 25.37 -6.63
C ASP A 479 -10.53 24.21 -7.52
N SER A 480 -11.05 24.53 -8.71
CA SER A 480 -11.24 23.52 -9.76
C SER A 480 -9.88 22.90 -10.12
N MET A 481 -9.84 21.58 -10.31
CA MET A 481 -8.61 20.88 -10.70
C MET A 481 -7.99 21.48 -11.98
N ALA A 482 -8.81 21.94 -12.92
CA ALA A 482 -8.37 22.54 -14.17
C ALA A 482 -7.75 23.94 -14.01
N ASN A 483 -8.00 24.62 -12.89
CA ASN A 483 -7.47 25.95 -12.59
C ASN A 483 -7.01 26.03 -11.12
N ASN A 484 -6.29 24.99 -10.68
CA ASN A 484 -5.76 24.88 -9.33
C ASN A 484 -4.67 25.93 -9.10
N THR A 485 -4.90 26.84 -8.15
CA THR A 485 -3.92 27.84 -7.69
C THR A 485 -3.40 27.54 -6.28
N LEU A 486 -4.03 26.62 -5.55
CA LEU A 486 -3.67 26.27 -4.17
C LEU A 486 -2.38 25.47 -4.09
N LEU A 487 -2.21 24.49 -4.97
CA LEU A 487 -1.06 23.56 -4.99
C LEU A 487 -0.30 23.63 -6.33
N ASP A 488 -0.28 24.80 -6.97
CA ASP A 488 0.34 25.02 -8.28
C ASP A 488 1.86 25.16 -8.18
N CYS A 489 2.56 24.02 -8.15
CA CYS A 489 4.01 23.95 -8.14
C CYS A 489 4.53 22.66 -8.79
N THR A 490 5.85 22.55 -8.99
CA THR A 490 6.54 21.33 -9.46
C THR A 490 7.64 20.99 -8.51
N LEU A 491 7.81 19.70 -8.27
CA LEU A 491 8.95 19.13 -7.59
C LEU A 491 9.73 18.23 -8.55
N PRO A 492 11.03 18.02 -8.31
CA PRO A 492 11.80 17.02 -9.04
C PRO A 492 11.21 15.61 -8.86
N ARG A 493 11.35 14.79 -9.89
CA ARG A 493 11.00 13.36 -9.84
C ARG A 493 11.81 12.64 -8.78
N LEU A 494 11.19 11.68 -8.09
CA LEU A 494 11.88 10.84 -7.11
C LEU A 494 12.68 9.72 -7.81
N ALA A 495 13.75 9.28 -7.15
CA ALA A 495 14.59 8.21 -7.66
C ALA A 495 13.84 6.86 -7.66
N PRO A 496 14.03 6.02 -8.70
CA PRO A 496 13.44 4.69 -8.75
C PRO A 496 14.01 3.74 -7.70
N ALA A 497 13.15 2.90 -7.13
CA ALA A 497 13.57 1.78 -6.31
C ALA A 497 14.27 0.71 -7.17
N VAL A 498 15.23 0.00 -6.57
CA VAL A 498 15.90 -1.16 -7.19
C VAL A 498 15.95 -2.27 -6.18
N VAL A 499 15.35 -3.40 -6.50
CA VAL A 499 15.33 -4.60 -5.65
C VAL A 499 16.28 -5.63 -6.23
N THR A 500 17.09 -6.27 -5.40
CA THR A 500 17.93 -7.40 -5.83
C THR A 500 17.52 -8.68 -5.14
N ILE A 501 17.07 -9.69 -5.91
CA ILE A 501 16.76 -11.05 -5.43
C ILE A 501 17.66 -12.03 -6.18
N LYS A 502 18.41 -12.87 -5.46
CA LYS A 502 19.31 -13.91 -6.04
C LYS A 502 20.28 -13.32 -7.08
N GLY A 503 20.79 -12.11 -6.82
CA GLY A 503 21.68 -11.38 -7.71
C GLY A 503 21.03 -10.78 -8.97
N THR A 504 19.72 -10.91 -9.13
CA THR A 504 18.94 -10.30 -10.22
C THR A 504 18.34 -9.00 -9.74
N ALA A 505 18.53 -7.91 -10.48
CA ALA A 505 17.94 -6.60 -10.19
C ALA A 505 16.55 -6.47 -10.83
N TYR A 506 15.64 -5.82 -10.12
CA TYR A 506 14.25 -5.59 -10.51
C TYR A 506 13.89 -4.10 -10.35
N GLY A 507 12.95 -3.61 -11.16
CA GLY A 507 12.38 -2.27 -11.12
C GLY A 507 12.57 -1.46 -12.40
N CYS A 508 12.19 -0.18 -12.34
CA CYS A 508 12.18 0.74 -13.48
C CYS A 508 13.53 0.98 -14.17
N THR A 509 14.64 0.69 -13.47
CA THR A 509 16.00 0.79 -14.04
C THR A 509 16.61 -0.57 -14.37
N ALA A 510 15.82 -1.64 -14.25
CA ALA A 510 16.21 -3.01 -14.48
C ALA A 510 15.21 -3.71 -15.42
N ASP A 511 14.39 -4.64 -14.93
CA ASP A 511 13.51 -5.48 -15.75
C ASP A 511 12.29 -4.73 -16.32
N ASP A 512 11.96 -3.54 -15.82
CA ASP A 512 10.85 -2.70 -16.31
C ASP A 512 11.30 -1.48 -17.12
N VAL A 513 12.55 -1.43 -17.57
CA VAL A 513 13.10 -0.28 -18.32
C VAL A 513 12.24 0.13 -19.53
N ASP A 514 11.50 -0.82 -20.09
CA ASP A 514 10.63 -0.59 -21.24
C ASP A 514 9.20 -0.19 -20.89
N LEU A 515 8.77 -0.34 -19.63
CA LEU A 515 7.44 0.04 -19.17
C LEU A 515 7.26 1.55 -19.34
N ALA A 516 6.19 1.96 -20.03
CA ALA A 516 5.92 3.37 -20.27
C ALA A 516 5.82 4.18 -18.97
N ALA A 517 5.27 3.57 -17.93
CA ALA A 517 5.14 4.15 -16.60
C ALA A 517 6.50 4.45 -15.94
N CYS A 518 7.56 3.71 -16.27
CA CYS A 518 8.91 3.90 -15.75
C CYS A 518 9.73 4.96 -16.51
N LYS A 519 9.22 5.47 -17.64
CA LYS A 519 9.92 6.41 -18.54
C LYS A 519 9.63 7.88 -18.26
N LEU A 520 8.76 8.17 -17.28
CA LEU A 520 8.33 9.53 -16.93
C LEU A 520 9.13 10.11 -15.78
#